data_AF-A0A0V8JI27-F1
#
_entry.id   AF-A0A0V8JI27-F1
#
_cell.length_a   1.000
_cell.length_b   1.000
_cell.length_c   1.000
_cell.angle_alpha   90.00
_cell.angle_beta   90.00
_cell.angle_gamma   90.00
#
_symmetry.space_group_name_H-M   'P 1'
#
loop_
_entity.id
_entity.type
_entity.pdbx_description
1 polymer ?
#
loop_
_entity_poly.entity_id
_entity_poly.type
_entity_poly.pdbx_seq_one_letter_code
_entity_poly.pdbx_strand_id
1 'polypeptide(L)'
;MSSVPAKKVQDKGYSRGDYVRFIVPSVLGILLFMIPIPMEDGTTVFVAFVANWLGDVFASTIPMIAAVLTNFRKKSPSSSV
;
A
#
# COMPACT_ATOMS: atom_id res chain seq x y z
N MET A 1 38.49 16.17 27.92
CA MET A 1 37.78 16.58 26.70
C MET A 1 37.74 15.37 25.78
N SER A 2 36.66 14.58 25.82
CA SER A 2 36.57 13.33 25.04
C SER A 2 36.36 13.65 23.56
N SER A 3 37.21 13.06 22.73
CA SER A 3 37.11 13.07 21.27
C SER A 3 35.78 12.47 20.83
N VAL A 4 34.88 13.31 20.33
CA VAL A 4 33.65 12.89 19.66
C VAL A 4 34.05 12.19 18.36
N PRO A 5 33.77 10.89 18.18
CA PRO A 5 34.14 10.17 16.97
C PRO A 5 33.28 10.66 15.79
N ALA A 6 33.94 11.18 14.74
CA ALA A 6 33.30 11.58 13.49
C ALA A 6 32.67 10.36 12.80
N LYS A 7 31.34 10.29 12.82
CA LYS A 7 30.55 9.29 12.09
C LYS A 7 30.77 9.49 10.59
N LYS A 8 31.49 8.56 9.95
CA LYS A 8 31.66 8.50 8.49
C LYS A 8 30.28 8.33 7.85
N VAL A 9 29.75 9.41 7.26
CA VAL A 9 28.56 9.37 6.42
C VAL A 9 28.95 8.57 5.17
N GLN A 10 28.44 7.35 5.06
CA GLN A 10 28.62 6.52 3.88
C GLN A 10 27.67 7.03 2.79
N ASP A 11 28.19 7.85 1.88
CA ASP A 11 27.52 8.21 0.62
C ASP A 11 27.44 6.98 -0.28
N LYS A 12 26.49 6.09 0.02
CA LYS A 12 26.07 5.06 -0.94
C LYS A 12 25.31 5.79 -2.04
N GLY A 13 26.01 6.14 -3.12
CA GLY A 13 25.39 6.68 -4.33
C GLY A 13 24.25 5.78 -4.78
N TYR A 14 23.13 6.38 -5.17
CA TYR A 14 21.94 5.65 -5.60
C TYR A 14 22.29 4.72 -6.77
N SER A 15 21.94 3.44 -6.63
CA SER A 15 22.12 2.46 -7.69
C SER A 15 21.08 2.67 -8.78
N ARG A 16 21.37 2.28 -10.01
CA ARG A 16 20.39 2.31 -11.13
C ARG A 16 19.08 1.60 -10.78
N GLY A 17 19.14 0.57 -9.94
CA GLY A 17 17.96 -0.13 -9.41
C GLY A 17 17.09 0.70 -8.47
N ASP A 18 17.67 1.67 -7.75
CA ASP A 18 16.93 2.54 -6.83
C ASP A 18 16.08 3.54 -7.61
N TYR A 19 16.59 4.06 -8.73
CA TYR A 19 15.82 4.92 -9.63
C TYR A 19 14.64 4.21 -10.26
N VAL A 20 14.81 2.95 -10.70
CA VAL A 20 13.70 2.18 -11.30
C VAL A 20 12.62 1.91 -10.24
N ARG A 21 12.99 1.54 -9.01
CA ARG A 21 12.05 1.34 -7.91
C ARG A 21 11.31 2.61 -7.50
N PHE A 22 11.82 3.78 -7.86
CA PHE A 22 11.13 5.05 -7.66
C PHE A 22 10.24 5.43 -8.86
N ILE A 23 10.79 5.39 -10.07
CA ILE A 23 10.12 5.84 -11.29
C ILE A 23 8.93 4.93 -11.63
N VAL A 24 9.08 3.62 -11.50
CA VAL A 24 8.03 2.66 -11.87
C VAL A 24 6.74 2.90 -11.08
N PRO A 25 6.73 2.90 -9.73
CA PRO A 25 5.49 3.15 -8.99
C PRO A 25 4.95 4.57 -9.21
N SER A 26 5.82 5.57 -9.39
CA SER A 26 5.39 6.94 -9.66
C SER A 26 4.67 7.08 -11.01
N VAL A 27 5.26 6.54 -12.09
CA VAL A 27 4.65 6.58 -13.42
C VAL A 27 3.37 5.76 -13.45
N LEU A 28 3.36 4.57 -12.84
CA LEU A 28 2.15 3.76 -12.73
C LEU A 28 1.03 4.50 -11.98
N GLY A 29 1.36 5.21 -10.90
CA GLY A 29 0.42 6.07 -10.20
C GLY A 29 -0.16 7.15 -11.10
N ILE A 30 0.70 7.91 -11.80
CA ILE A 30 0.24 8.97 -12.71
C ILE A 30 -0.67 8.39 -13.79
N LEU A 31 -0.31 7.25 -14.38
CA LEU A 31 -1.14 6.60 -15.41
C LEU A 31 -2.50 6.15 -14.85
N LEU A 32 -2.54 5.58 -13.64
CA LEU A 32 -3.78 5.13 -12.99
C LEU A 32 -4.73 6.27 -12.63
N PHE A 33 -4.18 7.43 -12.27
CA PHE A 33 -4.96 8.57 -11.78
C PHE A 33 -5.27 9.61 -12.87
N MET A 34 -4.42 9.74 -13.89
CA MET A 34 -4.51 10.81 -14.89
C MET A 34 -5.24 10.38 -16.16
N ILE A 35 -5.28 9.09 -16.49
CA ILE A 35 -5.90 8.61 -17.74
C ILE A 35 -7.38 8.28 -17.48
N PRO A 36 -8.32 9.14 -17.90
CA PRO A 36 -9.73 8.77 -17.96
C PRO A 36 -9.94 7.69 -19.03
N ILE A 37 -10.66 6.63 -18.68
CA ILE A 37 -11.13 5.66 -19.67
C ILE A 37 -12.62 5.92 -19.92
N PRO A 38 -13.01 6.24 -21.17
CA PRO A 38 -14.42 6.34 -21.53
C PRO A 38 -15.04 4.94 -21.48
N MET A 39 -16.02 4.75 -20.60
CA MET A 39 -16.84 3.53 -20.52
C MET A 39 -18.29 3.88 -20.91
N GLU A 40 -19.11 2.88 -21.22
CA GLU A 40 -20.51 3.04 -21.64
C GLU A 40 -21.36 3.85 -20.63
N ASP A 41 -21.06 3.74 -19.33
CA ASP A 41 -21.78 4.43 -18.25
C ASP A 41 -21.14 5.76 -17.80
N GLY A 42 -20.09 6.22 -18.49
CA GLY A 42 -19.41 7.49 -18.23
C GLY A 42 -17.88 7.39 -18.14
N THR A 43 -17.22 8.51 -17.87
CA THR A 43 -15.76 8.57 -17.73
C THR A 43 -15.34 8.01 -16.37
N THR A 44 -14.69 6.85 -16.36
CA THR A 44 -14.16 6.24 -15.13
C THR A 44 -12.65 6.50 -15.02
N VAL A 45 -12.19 6.85 -13.83
CA VAL A 45 -10.74 6.94 -13.54
C VAL A 45 -10.18 5.52 -13.50
N PHE A 46 -9.08 5.24 -14.21
CA PHE A 46 -8.53 3.88 -14.33
C PHE A 46 -8.27 3.21 -12.97
N VAL A 47 -7.91 3.98 -11.94
CA VAL A 47 -7.80 3.50 -10.55
C VAL A 47 -9.07 2.82 -10.02
N ALA A 48 -10.27 3.26 -10.39
CA ALA A 48 -11.52 2.69 -9.93
C ALA A 48 -11.76 1.28 -10.51
N PHE A 49 -11.30 1.04 -11.74
CA PHE A 49 -11.34 -0.29 -12.35
C PHE A 49 -10.44 -1.27 -11.60
N VAL A 50 -9.19 -0.86 -11.34
CA VAL A 50 -8.23 -1.68 -10.58
C VAL A 50 -8.70 -1.90 -9.14
N ALA A 51 -9.31 -0.90 -8.51
CA ALA A 51 -9.86 -1.01 -7.17
C ALA A 51 -11.04 -1.99 -7.08
N ASN A 52 -11.96 -1.98 -8.06
CA ASN A 52 -13.04 -2.95 -8.12
C ASN A 52 -12.50 -4.37 -8.32
N TRP A 53 -11.59 -4.56 -9.28
CA TRP A 53 -10.98 -5.87 -9.51
C TRP A 53 -10.23 -6.39 -8.27
N LEU A 54 -9.47 -5.52 -7.61
CA LEU A 54 -8.77 -5.87 -6.36
C LEU A 54 -9.79 -6.14 -5.24
N GLY A 55 -10.88 -5.39 -5.18
CA GLY A 55 -12.01 -5.62 -4.29
C GLY A 55 -12.58 -7.03 -4.45
N ASP A 56 -12.84 -7.47 -5.68
CA ASP A 56 -13.39 -8.80 -5.96
C ASP A 56 -12.43 -9.93 -5.56
N VAL A 57 -11.14 -9.79 -5.85
CA VAL A 57 -10.12 -10.76 -5.43
C VAL A 57 -10.06 -10.87 -3.91
N PHE A 58 -10.14 -9.75 -3.21
CA PHE A 58 -10.07 -9.69 -1.76
C PHE A 58 -11.43 -9.91 -1.08
N ALA A 59 -12.56 -9.86 -1.79
CA ALA A 59 -13.91 -9.94 -1.22
C ALA A 59 -14.12 -11.23 -0.42
N SER A 60 -13.48 -12.33 -0.82
CA SER A 60 -13.48 -13.60 -0.09
C SER A 60 -12.63 -13.58 1.18
N THR A 61 -11.56 -12.78 1.20
CA THR A 61 -10.53 -12.76 2.25
C THR A 61 -10.81 -11.70 3.31
N ILE A 62 -11.40 -10.56 2.94
CA ILE A 62 -11.74 -9.46 3.86
C ILE A 62 -12.63 -9.94 5.02
N PRO A 63 -13.70 -10.73 4.82
CA PRO A 63 -14.52 -11.24 5.91
C PRO A 63 -13.74 -12.17 6.84
N MET A 64 -12.82 -12.97 6.31
CA MET A 64 -11.98 -13.87 7.11
C MET A 64 -11.02 -13.08 8.00
N ILE A 65 -10.34 -12.07 7.44
CA ILE A 65 -9.46 -11.18 8.21
C ILE A 65 -10.27 -10.41 9.26
N ALA A 66 -11.44 -9.87 8.89
CA ALA A 66 -12.32 -9.17 9.82
C ALA A 66 -12.81 -10.07 10.95
N ALA A 67 -13.18 -11.32 10.66
CA ALA A 67 -13.60 -12.30 11.66
C ALA A 67 -12.47 -12.66 12.63
N VAL A 68 -11.24 -12.83 12.12
CA VAL A 68 -10.06 -13.09 12.96
C VAL A 68 -9.75 -11.87 13.84
N LEU A 69 -9.70 -10.66 13.27
CA LEU A 69 -9.41 -9.43 14.01
C LEU A 69 -10.46 -9.15 15.09
N THR A 70 -11.73 -9.35 14.79
CA THR A 70 -12.83 -9.13 15.74
C THR A 70 -12.86 -10.21 16.83
N ASN A 71 -12.60 -11.48 16.50
CA ASN A 71 -12.45 -12.52 17.52
C ASN A 71 -11.22 -12.29 18.41
N PHE A 72 -10.10 -11.86 17.83
CA PHE A 72 -8.88 -11.57 18.57
C PHE A 72 -9.08 -10.40 19.53
N ARG A 73 -9.83 -9.36 19.10
CA ARG A 73 -10.25 -8.25 19.97
C ARG A 73 -11.25 -8.70 21.04
N LYS A 74 -12.12 -9.68 20.75
CA LYS A 74 -13.09 -10.24 21.71
C LYS A 74 -12.44 -11.17 22.76
N LYS A 75 -11.19 -11.59 22.56
CA LYS A 75 -10.37 -12.23 23.61
C LYS A 75 -9.79 -11.18 24.59
N SER A 76 -10.61 -10.21 24.99
CA SER A 76 -10.43 -9.51 26.25
C SER A 76 -11.47 -10.12 27.21
N PRO A 77 -11.03 -10.71 28.33
CA PRO A 77 -11.81 -11.63 29.14
C PRO A 77 -13.09 -10.97 29.66
N SER A 78 -14.23 -11.37 29.13
CA SER A 78 -15.49 -11.33 29.87
C SER A 78 -15.57 -12.64 30.65
N SER A 79 -14.85 -12.66 31.77
CA SER A 79 -15.06 -13.59 32.88
C SER A 79 -15.33 -12.74 34.11
N SER A 80 -16.40 -13.06 34.86
CA SER A 80 -17.08 -12.25 35.90
C SER A 80 -17.98 -11.19 35.25
N VAL A 81 -19.30 -11.29 35.23
CA VAL A 81 -20.27 -11.52 36.34
C VAL A 81 -21.50 -12.26 35.81
#